data_AF-A0A7R9F5K6-F1
#
_entry.id   AF-A0A7R9F5K6-F1
#
_cell.length_a   1.000
_cell.length_b   1.000
_cell.length_c   1.000
_cell.angle_alpha   90.00
_cell.angle_beta   90.00
_cell.angle_gamma   90.00
#
_symmetry.space_group_name_H-M   'P 1'
#
loop_
_entity.id
_entity.type
_entity.pdbx_description
1 polymer ?
#
loop_
_entity_poly.entity_id
_entity_poly.type
_entity_poly.pdbx_seq_one_letter_code
_entity_poly.pdbx_strand_id
1 'polypeptide(L)'
;MDRVRMEVFSVGPVSVLDPMTSSYVITELLQSDLHKIIVSPQHLSADHIKVFLYQILRGLKYLHSARILHRDIKPGNLLVNSNCVLKICDFGLARVEEPDQTKHMTQEVVTQYYRAPEILMGARHYSAAVDVWSVGCIFGELLGRRILFLANSPVQQLELITELLGTPSLEDMRYACDGARTHMLRRAPKPSSLTALYTLSSQATHEAVHLLCQMLVFDPVSTRGIFHPPLCRWPHEEMHKFIAEQLNTSRVPLCINPQSAAFKSFASSTVAHPSELPPSPHLWD
;
A
#
# COMPACT_ATOMS: atom_id res chain seq x y z
N MET A 1 25.83 21.69 0.86
CA MET A 1 26.66 20.61 0.29
C MET A 1 26.39 19.37 1.11
N ASP A 2 25.34 18.65 0.72
CA ASP A 2 24.89 17.45 1.40
C ASP A 2 25.94 16.36 1.23
N ARG A 3 26.56 15.95 2.33
CA ARG A 3 27.54 14.86 2.34
C ARG A 3 26.79 13.55 2.18
N VAL A 4 26.74 13.04 0.96
CA VAL A 4 26.56 11.61 0.69
C VAL A 4 27.75 10.90 1.33
N ARG A 5 27.50 10.04 2.33
CA ARG A 5 28.55 9.19 2.90
C ARG A 5 28.48 7.82 2.20
N MET A 6 29.50 7.58 1.37
CA MET A 6 29.89 6.27 0.83
C MET A 6 30.23 5.30 1.97
N GLU A 7 30.00 3.99 1.78
CA GLU A 7 31.07 2.98 1.93
C GLU A 7 30.70 1.57 1.36
N VAL A 8 31.53 1.18 0.39
CA VAL A 8 31.97 -0.12 -0.19
C VAL A 8 31.13 -1.40 0.00
N PHE A 9 30.77 -2.02 -1.13
CA PHE A 9 30.39 -3.44 -1.23
C PHE A 9 31.58 -4.31 -1.66
N SER A 10 31.75 -5.46 -1.00
CA SER A 10 32.36 -6.65 -1.61
C SER A 10 31.29 -7.73 -1.67
N VAL A 11 30.85 -8.07 -2.89
CA VAL A 11 30.05 -9.28 -3.11
C VAL A 11 30.93 -10.24 -3.90
N GLY A 12 31.81 -10.95 -3.20
CA GLY A 12 32.52 -12.11 -3.71
C GLY A 12 31.59 -13.34 -3.78
N PRO A 13 31.97 -14.39 -4.53
CA PRO A 13 31.12 -15.57 -4.72
C PRO A 13 30.80 -16.24 -3.38
N VAL A 14 29.53 -16.63 -3.24
CA VAL A 14 28.98 -17.30 -2.06
C VAL A 14 29.56 -18.72 -1.99
N SER A 15 30.73 -18.85 -1.36
CA SER A 15 31.24 -20.15 -0.93
C SER A 15 31.58 -20.08 0.56
N VAL A 16 30.69 -20.68 1.35
CA VAL A 16 30.77 -20.95 2.80
C VAL A 16 30.59 -19.71 3.68
N LEU A 17 29.35 -19.41 4.07
CA LEU A 17 29.06 -18.40 5.08
C LEU A 17 29.29 -18.98 6.48
N ASP A 18 30.21 -18.35 7.20
CA ASP A 18 30.41 -18.44 8.65
C ASP A 18 29.11 -18.00 9.39
N PRO A 19 28.68 -18.64 10.50
CA PRO A 19 27.37 -18.37 11.14
C PRO A 19 27.19 -16.96 11.71
N MET A 20 28.17 -16.06 11.59
CA MET A 20 28.19 -14.72 12.17
C MET A 20 28.39 -13.58 11.15
N THR A 21 28.05 -13.78 9.88
CA THR A 21 28.09 -12.69 8.89
C THR A 21 26.79 -11.88 8.87
N SER A 22 26.79 -10.68 9.48
CA SER A 22 25.74 -9.69 9.26
C SER A 22 25.78 -9.19 7.80
N SER A 23 24.63 -9.20 7.14
CA SER A 23 24.47 -8.65 5.78
C SER A 23 23.90 -7.24 5.84
N TYR A 24 24.51 -6.30 5.12
CA TYR A 24 24.08 -4.90 5.06
C TYR A 24 23.60 -4.56 3.64
N VAL A 25 22.45 -3.90 3.53
CA VAL A 25 21.89 -3.41 2.26
C VAL A 25 21.86 -1.89 2.31
N ILE A 26 22.53 -1.24 1.37
CA ILE A 26 22.58 0.22 1.26
C ILE A 26 21.60 0.65 0.16
N THR A 27 20.68 1.55 0.51
CA THR A 27 19.68 2.11 -0.41
C THR A 27 19.70 3.63 -0.35
N GLU A 28 18.91 4.28 -1.20
CA GLU A 28 18.60 5.69 -1.00
C GLU A 28 17.83 5.90 0.30
N LEU A 29 18.00 7.07 0.91
CA LEU A 29 17.28 7.47 2.12
C LEU A 29 15.98 8.17 1.76
N LEU A 30 14.86 7.64 2.25
CA LEU A 30 13.57 8.33 2.31
C LEU A 30 13.27 8.68 3.77
N GLN A 31 12.87 9.93 4.03
CA GLN A 31 12.81 10.49 5.38
C GLN A 31 11.68 9.90 6.24
N SER A 32 10.64 9.34 5.63
CA SER A 32 9.46 8.82 6.34
C SER A 32 8.84 7.65 5.58
N ASP A 33 7.85 7.03 6.19
CA ASP A 33 6.88 6.13 5.58
C ASP A 33 5.49 6.80 5.53
N LEU A 34 4.58 6.24 4.74
CA LEU A 34 3.24 6.77 4.56
C LEU A 34 2.37 6.61 5.83
N HIS A 35 2.66 5.63 6.70
CA HIS A 35 1.94 5.48 7.97
C HIS A 35 2.12 6.72 8.84
N LYS A 36 3.38 7.16 9.04
CA LYS A 36 3.71 8.39 9.78
C LYS A 36 3.03 9.62 9.17
N ILE A 37 2.98 9.71 7.84
CA ILE A 37 2.28 10.81 7.16
C ILE A 37 0.77 10.76 7.45
N ILE A 38 0.13 9.59 7.42
CA ILE A 38 -1.31 9.40 7.68
C ILE A 38 -1.70 9.78 9.11
N VAL A 39 -0.87 9.47 10.10
CA VAL A 39 -1.21 9.73 11.52
C VAL A 39 -0.77 11.12 12.00
N SER A 40 0.06 11.82 11.23
CA SER A 40 0.55 13.15 11.59
C SER A 40 -0.56 14.22 11.63
N PRO A 41 -0.33 15.41 12.21
CA PRO A 41 -1.24 16.55 12.06
C PRO A 41 -1.14 17.25 10.69
N GLN A 42 -0.23 16.80 9.81
CA GLN A 42 0.00 17.45 8.53
C GLN A 42 -1.21 17.31 7.61
N HIS A 43 -1.61 18.43 7.00
CA HIS A 43 -2.70 18.44 6.03
C HIS A 43 -2.34 17.68 4.74
N LEU A 44 -3.12 16.64 4.43
CA LEU A 44 -3.10 15.99 3.12
C LEU A 44 -4.18 16.62 2.22
N SER A 45 -3.75 17.31 1.16
CA SER A 45 -4.64 17.77 0.10
C SER A 45 -5.06 16.62 -0.81
N ALA A 46 -6.11 16.82 -1.61
CA ALA A 46 -6.59 15.83 -2.56
C ALA A 46 -5.50 15.49 -3.60
N ASP A 47 -4.64 16.44 -3.94
CA ASP A 47 -3.54 16.22 -4.89
C ASP A 47 -2.43 15.36 -4.29
N HIS A 48 -2.11 15.51 -2.99
CA HIS A 48 -1.20 14.57 -2.31
C HIS A 48 -1.74 13.14 -2.37
N ILE A 49 -3.04 12.94 -2.11
CA ILE A 49 -3.68 11.63 -2.16
C ILE A 49 -3.58 11.02 -3.57
N LYS A 50 -3.89 11.80 -4.61
CA LYS A 50 -3.77 11.35 -6.01
C LYS A 50 -2.32 10.96 -6.35
N VAL A 51 -1.35 11.78 -5.96
CA VAL A 51 0.08 11.56 -6.26
C VAL A 51 0.60 10.30 -5.56
N PHE A 52 0.24 10.08 -4.29
CA PHE A 52 0.62 8.84 -3.58
C PHE A 52 -0.07 7.62 -4.20
N LEU A 53 -1.39 7.68 -4.41
CA LEU A 53 -2.15 6.58 -5.00
C LEU A 53 -1.58 6.19 -6.38
N TYR A 54 -1.30 7.18 -7.23
CA TYR A 54 -0.71 6.95 -8.54
C TYR A 54 0.65 6.26 -8.45
N GLN A 55 1.56 6.74 -7.60
CA GLN A 55 2.90 6.16 -7.48
C GLN A 55 2.87 4.72 -6.96
N ILE A 56 1.96 4.41 -6.03
CA ILE A 56 1.73 3.04 -5.56
C ILE A 56 1.27 2.16 -6.73
N LEU A 57 0.21 2.58 -7.45
CA LEU A 57 -0.33 1.82 -8.59
C LEU A 57 0.71 1.67 -9.73
N ARG A 58 1.53 2.69 -9.98
CA ARG A 58 2.62 2.64 -10.96
C ARG A 58 3.69 1.63 -10.56
N GLY A 59 4.08 1.61 -9.28
CA GLY A 59 5.01 0.63 -8.74
C GLY A 59 4.45 -0.81 -8.85
N LEU A 60 3.20 -1.01 -8.46
CA LEU A 60 2.53 -2.30 -8.59
C LEU A 60 2.39 -2.76 -10.04
N LYS A 61 2.03 -1.87 -10.97
CA LYS A 61 1.99 -2.19 -12.40
C LYS A 61 3.32 -2.75 -12.90
N TYR A 62 4.44 -2.17 -12.45
CA TYR A 62 5.77 -2.68 -12.78
C TYR A 62 6.00 -4.08 -12.18
N LEU A 63 5.75 -4.27 -10.88
CA LEU A 63 5.91 -5.57 -10.22
C LEU A 63 5.04 -6.66 -10.83
N HIS A 64 3.76 -6.37 -11.05
CA HIS A 64 2.78 -7.29 -11.63
C HIS A 64 3.11 -7.64 -13.08
N SER A 65 3.69 -6.72 -13.86
CA SER A 65 4.19 -7.03 -15.21
C SER A 65 5.34 -8.04 -15.21
N ALA A 66 6.11 -8.10 -14.12
CA ALA A 66 7.14 -9.10 -13.86
C ALA A 66 6.62 -10.33 -13.11
N ARG A 67 5.29 -10.45 -12.93
CA ARG A 67 4.62 -11.50 -12.13
C ARG A 67 5.09 -11.56 -10.67
N ILE A 68 5.50 -10.43 -10.10
CA ILE A 68 5.90 -10.34 -8.69
C ILE A 68 4.70 -9.82 -7.89
N LEU A 69 4.26 -10.59 -6.90
CA LEU A 69 3.27 -10.20 -5.90
C LEU A 69 4.01 -9.68 -4.67
N HIS A 70 3.64 -8.50 -4.17
CA HIS A 70 4.29 -7.95 -2.99
C HIS A 70 3.77 -8.59 -1.69
N ARG A 71 2.46 -8.81 -1.60
CA ARG A 71 1.74 -9.51 -0.51
C ARG A 71 1.74 -8.83 0.86
N ASP A 72 2.55 -7.79 1.06
CA ASP A 72 2.58 -6.97 2.29
C ASP A 72 2.55 -5.46 1.99
N ILE A 73 1.66 -5.05 1.08
CA ILE A 73 1.44 -3.62 0.80
C ILE A 73 0.69 -3.00 1.98
N LYS A 74 1.34 -2.06 2.66
CA LYS A 74 0.79 -1.31 3.81
C LYS A 74 1.51 0.03 3.94
N PRO A 75 0.96 1.04 4.62
CA PRO A 75 1.55 2.37 4.70
C PRO A 75 3.00 2.39 5.25
N GLY A 76 3.35 1.48 6.16
CA GLY A 76 4.71 1.35 6.68
C GLY A 76 5.75 0.85 5.67
N ASN A 77 5.31 0.17 4.61
CA ASN A 77 6.18 -0.34 3.52
C ASN A 77 6.16 0.60 2.29
N LEU A 78 5.61 1.80 2.45
CA LEU A 78 5.56 2.84 1.42
C LEU A 78 6.38 4.03 1.91
N LEU A 79 7.66 4.03 1.55
CA LEU A 79 8.59 5.08 1.93
C LEU A 79 8.32 6.36 1.14
N VAL A 80 8.46 7.51 1.78
CA VAL A 80 8.17 8.82 1.20
C VAL A 80 9.21 9.86 1.59
N ASN A 81 9.42 10.84 0.70
CA ASN A 81 10.28 12.00 0.97
C ASN A 81 9.51 13.32 0.91
N SER A 82 10.21 14.42 1.23
CA SER A 82 9.65 15.78 1.23
C SER A 82 9.15 16.26 -0.14
N ASN A 83 9.60 15.62 -1.22
CA ASN A 83 9.17 15.92 -2.60
C ASN A 83 7.97 15.06 -3.02
N CYS A 84 7.30 14.40 -2.08
CA CYS A 84 6.21 13.45 -2.31
C CYS A 84 6.60 12.28 -3.23
N VAL A 85 7.88 11.96 -3.37
CA VAL A 85 8.31 10.73 -4.04
C VAL A 85 7.98 9.57 -3.12
N LEU A 86 7.33 8.55 -3.68
CA LEU A 86 6.96 7.33 -2.98
C LEU A 86 7.68 6.13 -3.58
N LYS A 87 8.21 5.25 -2.71
CA LYS A 87 8.83 3.98 -3.10
C LYS A 87 8.29 2.83 -2.26
N ILE A 88 7.98 1.73 -2.93
CA ILE A 88 7.59 0.47 -2.29
C ILE A 88 8.86 -0.21 -1.76
N CYS A 89 8.85 -0.64 -0.50
CA CYS A 89 9.95 -1.36 0.13
C CYS A 89 9.47 -2.64 0.82
N ASP A 90 10.40 -3.39 1.42
CA ASP A 90 10.16 -4.64 2.14
C ASP A 90 9.53 -5.76 1.29
N PHE A 91 10.38 -6.33 0.44
CA PHE A 91 10.05 -7.48 -0.41
C PHE A 91 10.28 -8.82 0.31
N GLY A 92 10.43 -8.84 1.65
CA GLY A 92 10.70 -10.07 2.41
C GLY A 92 9.60 -11.12 2.27
N LEU A 93 8.38 -10.68 1.96
CA LEU A 93 7.21 -11.52 1.70
C LEU A 93 6.82 -11.52 0.22
N ALA A 94 7.59 -10.91 -0.68
CA ALA A 94 7.26 -10.91 -2.09
C ALA A 94 7.49 -12.31 -2.71
N ARG A 95 6.65 -12.68 -3.68
CA ARG A 95 6.80 -13.94 -4.43
C ARG A 95 6.41 -13.79 -5.89
N VAL A 96 7.03 -14.62 -6.73
CA VAL A 96 6.57 -14.81 -8.11
C VAL A 96 5.20 -15.50 -8.06
N GLU A 97 4.25 -14.99 -8.83
CA GLU A 97 2.93 -15.59 -9.02
C GLU A 97 3.08 -17.03 -9.53
N GLU A 98 2.46 -17.98 -8.83
CA GLU A 98 2.52 -19.39 -9.22
C GLU A 98 1.51 -19.66 -10.35
N PRO A 99 1.94 -19.99 -11.57
CA PRO A 99 1.01 -20.24 -12.68
C PRO A 99 0.20 -21.53 -12.50
N ASP A 100 0.71 -22.50 -11.73
CA ASP A 100 0.04 -23.76 -11.47
C ASP A 100 -0.96 -23.64 -10.31
N GLN A 101 -2.25 -23.63 -10.64
CA GLN A 101 -3.33 -23.53 -9.65
C GLN A 101 -3.42 -24.73 -8.70
N THR A 102 -2.77 -25.85 -9.02
CA THR A 102 -2.75 -27.03 -8.14
C THR A 102 -1.78 -26.87 -6.98
N LYS A 103 -0.79 -25.97 -7.10
CA LYS A 103 0.18 -25.70 -6.05
C LYS A 103 -0.35 -24.65 -5.08
N HIS A 104 -0.13 -24.91 -3.80
CA HIS A 104 -0.59 -24.04 -2.74
C HIS A 104 0.41 -22.90 -2.48
N MET A 105 -0.11 -21.67 -2.38
CA MET A 105 0.66 -20.51 -1.95
C MET A 105 0.52 -20.33 -0.44
N THR A 106 1.64 -20.14 0.26
CA THR A 106 1.67 -20.04 1.72
C THR A 106 0.93 -18.80 2.22
N GLN A 107 0.14 -18.96 3.28
CA GLN A 107 -0.45 -17.84 4.02
C GLN A 107 0.49 -17.46 5.16
N GLU A 108 1.20 -16.34 5.02
CA GLU A 108 2.11 -15.84 6.06
C GLU A 108 1.33 -15.10 7.15
N VAL A 109 1.82 -15.11 8.40
CA VAL A 109 1.15 -14.49 9.57
C VAL A 109 1.79 -13.13 9.86
N VAL A 110 1.07 -12.05 9.56
CA VAL A 110 1.51 -10.64 9.52
C VAL A 110 0.29 -9.74 9.73
N THR A 111 0.47 -8.41 9.67
CA THR A 111 -0.57 -7.36 9.72
C THR A 111 -1.83 -7.73 8.93
N GLN A 112 -2.99 -7.64 9.60
CA GLN A 112 -4.27 -8.10 9.06
C GLN A 112 -5.10 -7.02 8.34
N TYR A 113 -4.87 -5.74 8.65
CA TYR A 113 -5.72 -4.62 8.21
C TYR A 113 -5.82 -4.44 6.69
N TYR A 114 -4.80 -4.89 5.96
CA TYR A 114 -4.67 -4.72 4.51
C TYR A 114 -4.86 -6.04 3.74
N ARG A 115 -5.25 -7.13 4.42
CA ARG A 115 -5.42 -8.45 3.79
C ARG A 115 -6.72 -8.53 3.00
N ALA A 116 -6.61 -9.09 1.80
CA ALA A 116 -7.72 -9.34 0.90
C ALA A 116 -8.66 -10.44 1.44
N PRO A 117 -9.98 -10.36 1.14
CA PRO A 117 -10.98 -11.27 1.67
C PRO A 117 -10.72 -12.74 1.27
N GLU A 118 -10.19 -13.00 0.08
CA GLU A 118 -9.80 -14.34 -0.36
C GLU A 118 -8.69 -14.96 0.51
N ILE A 119 -7.73 -14.15 0.98
CA ILE A 119 -6.69 -14.60 1.91
C ILE A 119 -7.31 -14.95 3.27
N LEU A 120 -8.17 -14.07 3.79
CA LEU A 120 -8.88 -14.26 5.05
C LEU A 120 -9.82 -15.48 5.01
N MET A 121 -10.40 -15.77 3.84
CA MET A 121 -11.26 -16.93 3.61
C MET A 121 -10.50 -18.24 3.34
N GLY A 122 -9.16 -18.22 3.33
CA GLY A 122 -8.37 -19.44 3.21
C GLY A 122 -8.11 -19.89 1.76
N ALA A 123 -8.21 -18.99 0.77
CA ALA A 123 -7.88 -19.31 -0.60
C ALA A 123 -6.42 -19.79 -0.71
N ARG A 124 -6.22 -20.92 -1.38
CA ARG A 124 -4.91 -21.57 -1.56
C ARG A 124 -4.11 -21.00 -2.73
N HIS A 125 -4.77 -20.26 -3.59
CA HIS A 125 -4.19 -19.61 -4.76
C HIS A 125 -4.75 -18.19 -4.85
N TYR A 126 -3.87 -17.24 -5.14
CA TYR A 126 -4.20 -15.82 -5.16
C TYR A 126 -3.29 -15.10 -6.17
N SER A 127 -3.73 -13.92 -6.60
CA SER A 127 -3.12 -13.18 -7.72
C SER A 127 -2.72 -11.76 -7.30
N ALA A 128 -2.22 -10.97 -8.25
CA ALA A 128 -1.98 -9.53 -8.12
C ALA A 128 -3.14 -8.72 -7.49
N ALA A 129 -4.38 -9.22 -7.56
CA ALA A 129 -5.55 -8.62 -6.92
C ALA A 129 -5.38 -8.41 -5.40
N VAL A 130 -4.57 -9.23 -4.71
CA VAL A 130 -4.36 -9.06 -3.26
C VAL A 130 -3.64 -7.75 -2.94
N ASP A 131 -2.69 -7.34 -3.78
CA ASP A 131 -1.98 -6.06 -3.61
C ASP A 131 -2.92 -4.89 -3.92
N VAL A 132 -3.82 -5.05 -4.91
CA VAL A 132 -4.81 -4.02 -5.28
C VAL A 132 -5.81 -3.80 -4.15
N TRP A 133 -6.26 -4.86 -3.49
CA TRP A 133 -7.10 -4.77 -2.29
C TRP A 133 -6.39 -3.98 -1.19
N SER A 134 -5.11 -4.28 -0.93
CA SER A 134 -4.31 -3.54 0.06
C SER A 134 -4.22 -2.05 -0.30
N VAL A 135 -4.06 -1.70 -1.58
CA VAL A 135 -4.11 -0.30 -2.05
C VAL A 135 -5.47 0.33 -1.80
N GLY A 136 -6.57 -0.38 -2.01
CA GLY A 136 -7.92 0.10 -1.65
C GLY A 136 -8.02 0.46 -0.18
N CYS A 137 -7.52 -0.41 0.71
CA CYS A 137 -7.47 -0.13 2.15
C CYS A 137 -6.66 1.13 2.47
N ILE A 138 -5.48 1.30 1.85
CA ILE A 138 -4.62 2.48 2.00
C ILE A 138 -5.29 3.73 1.45
N PHE A 139 -6.02 3.63 0.34
CA PHE A 139 -6.73 4.75 -0.26
C PHE A 139 -7.86 5.24 0.66
N GLY A 140 -8.64 4.32 1.23
CA GLY A 140 -9.62 4.66 2.26
C GLY A 140 -8.98 5.30 3.50
N GLU A 141 -7.81 4.81 3.90
CA GLU A 141 -7.04 5.35 5.03
C GLU A 141 -6.46 6.75 4.72
N LEU A 142 -6.01 7.01 3.50
CA LEU A 142 -5.58 8.35 3.05
C LEU A 142 -6.74 9.35 3.08
N LEU A 143 -7.93 8.95 2.63
CA LEU A 143 -9.14 9.78 2.64
C LEU A 143 -9.65 10.05 4.06
N GLY A 144 -9.63 9.05 4.93
CA GLY A 144 -10.22 9.10 6.28
C GLY A 144 -9.24 9.40 7.41
N ARG A 145 -7.92 9.42 7.15
CA ARG A 145 -6.85 9.60 8.14
C ARG A 145 -6.88 8.55 9.28
N ARG A 146 -7.47 7.39 9.02
CA ARG A 146 -7.60 6.28 9.97
C ARG A 146 -7.65 4.95 9.22
N ILE A 147 -7.14 3.89 9.83
CA ILE A 147 -7.19 2.54 9.28
C ILE A 147 -8.63 2.19 8.89
N LEU A 148 -8.84 1.77 7.64
CA LEU A 148 -10.18 1.52 7.10
C LEU A 148 -10.88 0.35 7.79
N PHE A 149 -10.14 -0.74 8.02
CA PHE A 149 -10.63 -1.94 8.71
C PHE A 149 -9.72 -2.26 9.90
N LEU A 150 -10.06 -1.71 11.07
CA LEU A 150 -9.28 -1.89 12.30
C LEU A 150 -9.73 -3.16 13.04
N ALA A 151 -9.20 -4.32 12.68
CA ALA A 151 -9.54 -5.61 13.29
C ALA A 151 -8.46 -6.21 14.20
N ASN A 152 -8.88 -6.90 15.24
CA ASN A 152 -8.00 -7.63 16.16
C ASN A 152 -7.84 -9.11 15.78
N SER A 153 -8.63 -9.63 14.83
CA SER A 153 -8.50 -11.00 14.33
C SER A 153 -8.89 -11.13 12.85
N PRO A 154 -8.43 -12.18 12.13
CA PRO A 154 -8.81 -12.42 10.73
C PRO A 154 -10.32 -12.56 10.54
N VAL A 155 -11.01 -13.14 11.53
CA VAL A 155 -12.47 -13.27 11.53
C VAL A 155 -13.12 -11.89 11.63
N GLN A 156 -12.69 -11.07 12.59
CA GLN A 156 -13.20 -9.69 12.72
C GLN A 156 -12.88 -8.85 11.48
N GLN A 157 -11.72 -9.04 10.85
CA GLN A 157 -11.37 -8.36 9.60
C GLN A 157 -12.38 -8.69 8.50
N LEU A 158 -12.72 -9.97 8.33
CA LEU A 158 -13.73 -10.40 7.36
C LEU A 158 -15.13 -9.86 7.71
N GLU A 159 -15.47 -9.76 9.00
CA GLU A 159 -16.72 -9.16 9.46
C GLU A 159 -16.80 -7.66 9.11
N LEU A 160 -15.76 -6.87 9.36
CA LEU A 160 -15.71 -5.45 9.00
C LEU A 160 -15.80 -5.23 7.49
N ILE A 161 -15.14 -6.09 6.70
CA ILE A 161 -15.26 -6.09 5.24
C ILE A 161 -16.72 -6.33 4.82
N THR A 162 -17.37 -7.32 5.45
CA THR A 162 -18.78 -7.66 5.19
C THR A 162 -19.73 -6.55 5.62
N GLU A 163 -19.40 -5.77 6.65
CA GLU A 163 -20.20 -4.60 7.06
C GLU A 163 -20.18 -3.49 6.00
N LEU A 164 -19.06 -3.31 5.30
CA LEU A 164 -18.94 -2.34 4.22
C LEU A 164 -19.53 -2.86 2.90
N LEU A 165 -19.12 -4.05 2.47
CA LEU A 165 -19.42 -4.59 1.14
C LEU A 165 -20.74 -5.36 1.09
N GLY A 166 -21.32 -5.71 2.23
CA GLY A 166 -22.45 -6.63 2.33
C GLY A 166 -22.02 -8.09 2.39
N THR A 167 -22.98 -8.99 2.51
CA THR A 167 -22.72 -10.44 2.56
C THR A 167 -22.22 -10.95 1.20
N PRO A 168 -21.06 -11.64 1.15
CA PRO A 168 -20.54 -12.19 -0.10
C PRO A 168 -21.50 -13.24 -0.68
N SER A 169 -21.58 -13.31 -2.01
CA SER A 169 -22.33 -14.35 -2.70
C SER A 169 -21.63 -15.72 -2.60
N LEU A 170 -22.32 -16.79 -3.01
CA LEU A 170 -21.68 -18.12 -3.12
C LEU A 170 -20.55 -18.13 -4.15
N GLU A 171 -20.65 -17.31 -5.19
CA GLU A 171 -19.61 -17.16 -6.21
C GLU A 171 -18.37 -16.46 -5.65
N ASP A 172 -18.56 -15.41 -4.85
CA ASP A 172 -17.47 -14.72 -4.13
C ASP A 172 -16.73 -15.68 -3.18
N MET A 173 -17.44 -16.65 -2.61
CA MET A 173 -16.89 -17.66 -1.69
C MET A 173 -16.44 -18.95 -2.37
N ARG A 174 -16.31 -18.99 -3.71
CA ARG A 174 -15.97 -20.22 -4.45
C ARG A 174 -14.66 -20.87 -4.00
N TYR A 175 -13.67 -20.06 -3.59
CA TYR A 175 -12.37 -20.53 -3.11
C TYR A 175 -12.22 -20.47 -1.58
N ALA A 176 -13.29 -20.11 -0.85
CA ALA A 176 -13.28 -20.07 0.60
C ALA A 176 -13.18 -21.49 1.19
N CYS A 177 -12.44 -21.63 2.29
CA CYS A 177 -12.42 -22.87 3.07
C CYS A 177 -13.77 -23.09 3.79
N ASP A 178 -14.03 -24.34 4.20
CA ASP A 178 -15.29 -24.71 4.84
C ASP A 178 -15.59 -23.90 6.10
N GLY A 179 -14.54 -23.60 6.89
CA GLY A 179 -14.67 -22.79 8.11
C GLY A 179 -15.14 -21.37 7.81
N ALA A 180 -14.51 -20.69 6.85
CA ALA A 180 -14.88 -19.32 6.46
C ALA A 180 -16.28 -19.26 5.83
N ARG A 181 -16.59 -20.21 4.93
CA ARG A 181 -17.91 -20.32 4.29
C ARG A 181 -19.01 -20.54 5.32
N THR A 182 -18.81 -21.48 6.25
CA THR A 182 -19.77 -21.78 7.31
C THR A 182 -19.98 -20.57 8.22
N HIS A 183 -18.90 -19.86 8.58
CA HIS A 183 -18.99 -18.66 9.40
C HIS A 183 -19.78 -17.54 8.72
N MET A 184 -19.55 -17.30 7.42
CA MET A 184 -20.30 -16.29 6.65
C MET A 184 -21.78 -16.64 6.49
N LEU A 185 -22.11 -17.89 6.14
CA LEU A 185 -23.49 -18.31 5.89
C LEU A 185 -24.35 -18.42 7.17
N ARG A 186 -23.74 -18.53 8.35
CA ARG A 186 -24.47 -18.52 9.63
C ARG A 186 -25.03 -17.16 10.00
N ARG A 187 -24.55 -16.08 9.37
CA ARG A 187 -24.95 -14.71 9.67
C ARG A 187 -26.15 -14.32 8.81
N ALA A 188 -26.99 -13.42 9.32
CA ALA A 188 -28.07 -12.85 8.54
C ALA A 188 -27.49 -12.05 7.34
N PRO A 189 -28.06 -12.18 6.13
CA PRO A 189 -27.64 -11.39 4.98
C PRO A 189 -27.70 -9.89 5.27
N LYS A 190 -26.64 -9.16 4.92
CA LYS A 190 -26.52 -7.71 5.07
C LYS A 190 -26.35 -7.06 3.69
N PRO A 191 -27.05 -5.94 3.41
CA PRO A 191 -26.79 -5.13 2.22
C PRO A 191 -25.45 -4.39 2.35
N SER A 192 -24.88 -3.96 1.23
CA SER A 192 -23.68 -3.13 1.20
C SER A 192 -23.92 -1.74 1.81
N SER A 193 -22.94 -1.19 2.51
CA SER A 193 -22.96 0.15 3.13
C SER A 193 -21.97 1.11 2.47
N LEU A 194 -21.88 1.11 1.13
CA LEU A 194 -20.90 1.92 0.39
C LEU A 194 -21.07 3.43 0.58
N THR A 195 -22.27 3.89 0.97
CA THR A 195 -22.51 5.30 1.32
C THR A 195 -21.64 5.77 2.49
N ALA A 196 -21.20 4.88 3.38
CA ALA A 196 -20.28 5.19 4.45
C ALA A 196 -18.94 5.78 3.95
N LEU A 197 -18.49 5.39 2.74
CA LEU A 197 -17.24 5.88 2.14
C LEU A 197 -17.27 7.38 1.83
N TYR A 198 -18.44 7.93 1.51
CA TYR A 198 -18.60 9.38 1.29
C TYR A 198 -18.45 10.20 2.57
N THR A 199 -18.51 9.55 3.74
CA THR A 199 -18.38 10.23 5.05
C THR A 199 -16.93 10.24 5.56
N LEU A 200 -15.98 9.66 4.81
CA LEU A 200 -14.58 9.60 5.21
C LEU A 200 -13.95 11.00 5.33
N SER A 201 -14.20 11.87 4.35
CA SER A 201 -13.79 13.29 4.39
C SER A 201 -14.42 14.06 3.22
N SER A 202 -14.24 15.39 3.20
CA SER A 202 -14.62 16.22 2.06
C SER A 202 -13.88 15.90 0.76
N GLN A 203 -12.81 15.10 0.82
CA GLN A 203 -12.05 14.65 -0.35
C GLN A 203 -12.60 13.35 -0.96
N ALA A 204 -13.55 12.69 -0.29
CA ALA A 204 -14.26 11.51 -0.78
C ALA A 204 -15.30 11.87 -1.86
N THR A 205 -14.78 12.41 -2.97
CA THR A 205 -15.55 12.72 -4.20
C THR A 205 -16.15 11.45 -4.80
N HIS A 206 -17.13 11.62 -5.69
CA HIS A 206 -17.76 10.50 -6.37
C HIS A 206 -16.74 9.65 -7.13
N GLU A 207 -15.78 10.28 -7.79
CA GLU A 207 -14.71 9.64 -8.56
C GLU A 207 -13.73 8.88 -7.65
N ALA A 208 -13.43 9.43 -6.47
CA ALA A 208 -12.59 8.77 -5.47
C ALA A 208 -13.29 7.54 -4.89
N VAL A 209 -14.55 7.67 -4.46
CA VAL A 209 -15.31 6.55 -3.91
C VAL A 209 -15.57 5.48 -4.96
N HIS A 210 -15.87 5.86 -6.21
CA HIS A 210 -16.03 4.91 -7.30
C HIS A 210 -14.76 4.08 -7.54
N LEU A 211 -13.59 4.73 -7.59
CA LEU A 211 -12.30 4.03 -7.72
C LEU A 211 -12.02 3.13 -6.52
N LEU A 212 -12.31 3.61 -5.30
CA LEU A 212 -12.14 2.83 -4.07
C LEU A 212 -13.01 1.56 -4.10
N CYS A 213 -14.27 1.66 -4.53
CA CYS A 213 -15.17 0.52 -4.70
C CYS A 213 -14.70 -0.48 -5.76
N GLN A 214 -13.98 -0.03 -6.79
CA GLN A 214 -13.38 -0.94 -7.78
C GLN A 214 -12.20 -1.75 -7.19
N MET A 215 -11.50 -1.21 -6.19
CA MET A 215 -10.41 -1.89 -5.49
C MET A 215 -10.90 -2.82 -4.38
N LEU A 216 -12.00 -2.47 -3.71
CA LEU A 216 -12.58 -3.22 -2.59
C LEU A 216 -13.74 -4.11 -3.06
N VAL A 217 -13.41 -5.29 -3.58
CA VAL A 217 -14.37 -6.29 -4.06
C VAL A 217 -14.05 -7.68 -3.49
N PHE A 218 -15.07 -8.54 -3.34
CA PHE A 218 -14.86 -9.92 -2.91
C PHE A 218 -14.26 -10.80 -4.01
N ASP A 219 -14.80 -10.75 -5.23
CA ASP A 219 -14.20 -11.49 -6.35
C ASP A 219 -12.93 -10.77 -6.85
N PRO A 220 -11.72 -11.35 -6.66
CA PRO A 220 -10.47 -10.75 -7.12
C PRO A 220 -10.43 -10.58 -8.65
N VAL A 221 -11.19 -11.37 -9.42
CA VAL A 221 -11.24 -11.26 -10.89
C VAL A 221 -11.84 -9.92 -11.33
N SER A 222 -12.75 -9.36 -10.54
CA SER A 222 -13.39 -8.06 -10.82
C SER A 222 -12.40 -6.89 -10.79
N THR A 223 -11.28 -7.03 -10.05
CA THR A 223 -10.24 -5.99 -9.96
C THR A 223 -9.37 -5.87 -11.23
N ARG A 224 -9.41 -6.88 -12.14
CA ARG A 224 -8.57 -6.90 -13.36
C ARG A 224 -8.79 -5.68 -14.25
N GLY A 225 -9.98 -5.06 -14.20
CA GLY A 225 -10.29 -3.84 -14.93
C GLY A 225 -9.51 -2.59 -14.50
N ILE A 226 -8.86 -2.59 -13.33
CA ILE A 226 -8.09 -1.43 -12.84
C ILE A 226 -6.83 -1.20 -13.68
N PHE A 227 -6.20 -2.28 -14.17
CA PHE A 227 -5.01 -2.20 -15.02
C PHE A 227 -5.29 -2.40 -16.51
N HIS A 228 -6.54 -2.68 -16.90
CA HIS A 228 -6.97 -2.92 -18.30
C HIS A 228 -7.99 -1.86 -18.80
N PRO A 229 -7.79 -1.23 -19.98
CA PRO A 229 -8.82 -0.40 -20.62
C PRO A 229 -10.07 -1.24 -20.97
N PRO A 230 -11.32 -0.75 -20.89
CA PRO A 230 -11.78 0.64 -20.79
C PRO A 230 -12.37 1.04 -19.40
N LEU A 231 -12.25 0.18 -18.38
CA LEU A 231 -12.80 0.44 -17.03
C LEU A 231 -11.93 1.38 -16.19
N CYS A 232 -10.68 1.61 -16.60
CA CYS A 232 -9.83 2.72 -16.16
C CYS A 232 -10.40 4.05 -16.73
N ARG A 233 -11.53 4.51 -16.18
CA ARG A 233 -12.13 5.84 -16.47
C ARG A 233 -11.80 6.89 -15.41
N TRP A 234 -10.76 6.69 -14.59
CA TRP A 234 -9.88 7.83 -14.33
C TRP A 234 -9.04 7.96 -15.58
N PRO A 235 -8.92 9.13 -16.22
CA PRO A 235 -8.35 9.17 -17.55
C PRO A 235 -6.87 8.84 -17.36
N HIS A 236 -6.47 7.60 -17.64
CA HIS A 236 -5.09 7.16 -17.56
C HIS A 236 -4.21 8.15 -18.33
N GLU A 237 -4.74 8.68 -19.43
CA GLU A 237 -4.18 9.81 -20.17
C GLU A 237 -4.20 11.14 -19.40
N GLU A 238 -5.31 11.63 -18.85
CA GLU A 238 -5.32 12.92 -18.13
C GLU A 238 -4.55 12.89 -16.82
N MET A 239 -4.48 11.76 -16.11
CA MET A 239 -3.70 11.65 -14.87
C MET A 239 -2.21 11.45 -15.18
N HIS A 240 -1.88 10.67 -16.22
CA HIS A 240 -0.50 10.59 -16.74
C HIS A 240 -0.05 11.90 -17.38
N LYS A 241 -0.94 12.62 -18.08
CA LYS A 241 -0.71 13.94 -18.68
C LYS A 241 -0.62 15.00 -17.61
N PHE A 242 -1.50 15.03 -16.63
CA PHE A 242 -1.38 15.88 -15.44
C PHE A 242 0.00 15.67 -14.79
N ILE A 243 0.39 14.42 -14.52
CA ILE A 243 1.68 14.13 -13.90
C ILE A 243 2.86 14.44 -14.83
N ALA A 244 2.78 14.11 -16.11
CA ALA A 244 3.83 14.37 -17.10
C ALA A 244 3.99 15.88 -17.39
N GLU A 245 2.91 16.65 -17.40
CA GLU A 245 2.91 18.11 -17.50
C GLU A 245 3.49 18.75 -16.23
N GLN A 246 3.20 18.19 -15.04
CA GLN A 246 3.81 18.63 -13.78
C GLN A 246 5.28 18.21 -13.65
N LEU A 247 5.72 17.11 -14.29
CA LEU A 247 7.12 16.67 -14.32
C LEU A 247 7.96 17.36 -15.41
N ASN A 248 7.35 17.76 -16.54
CA ASN A 248 8.04 18.40 -17.68
C ASN A 248 8.04 19.93 -17.65
N THR A 249 7.22 20.56 -16.81
CA THR A 249 7.33 22.01 -16.63
C THR A 249 8.47 22.30 -15.66
N SER A 250 9.44 23.12 -16.07
CA SER A 250 10.43 23.76 -15.20
C SER A 250 9.79 24.78 -14.21
N ARG A 251 8.48 24.63 -13.95
CA ARG A 251 7.73 25.32 -12.92
C ARG A 251 7.71 24.42 -11.70
N VAL A 252 8.60 24.77 -10.77
CA VAL A 252 8.53 24.67 -9.30
C VAL A 252 7.65 23.53 -8.72
N PRO A 253 8.19 22.65 -7.84
CA PRO A 253 7.44 21.57 -7.20
C PRO A 253 6.06 22.03 -6.74
N LEU A 254 5.01 21.30 -7.15
CA LEU A 254 3.61 21.46 -6.75
C LEU A 254 3.53 22.05 -5.34
N CYS A 255 3.20 23.33 -5.29
CA CYS A 255 3.49 24.25 -4.20
C CYS A 255 3.30 23.66 -2.80
N ILE A 256 4.36 23.13 -2.19
CA ILE A 256 4.61 23.47 -0.80
C ILE A 256 5.52 24.70 -0.87
N ASN A 257 4.94 25.89 -0.69
CA ASN A 257 5.70 27.12 -0.59
C ASN A 257 6.81 26.88 0.45
N PRO A 258 8.12 26.92 0.10
CA PRO A 258 9.18 26.65 1.07
C PRO A 258 9.19 27.66 2.23
N GLN A 259 8.52 28.79 2.04
CA GLN A 259 8.32 29.83 3.04
C GLN A 259 7.00 29.69 3.84
N SER A 260 6.09 28.80 3.42
CA SER A 260 4.82 28.53 4.12
C SER A 260 5.09 27.98 5.52
N ALA A 261 4.30 28.44 6.50
CA ALA A 261 4.34 27.91 7.86
C ALA A 261 4.12 26.39 7.90
N ALA A 262 3.29 25.84 7.00
CA ALA A 262 3.05 24.40 6.90
C ALA A 262 4.24 23.62 6.32
N PHE A 263 4.97 24.17 5.33
CA PHE A 263 6.20 23.55 4.83
C PHE A 263 7.34 23.65 5.83
N LYS A 264 7.53 24.82 6.44
CA LYS A 264 8.55 25.03 7.47
C LYS A 264 8.30 24.07 8.62
N SER A 265 7.05 23.89 9.05
CA SER A 265 6.64 22.90 10.05
C SER A 265 6.88 21.45 9.59
N PHE A 266 6.59 21.10 8.33
CA PHE A 266 6.85 19.77 7.77
C PHE A 266 8.35 19.43 7.64
N ALA A 267 9.17 20.38 7.18
CA ALA A 267 10.61 20.23 7.01
C ALA A 267 11.39 20.37 8.32
N SER A 268 10.84 21.10 9.31
CA SER A 268 11.40 21.23 10.66
C SER A 268 10.85 20.20 11.65
N SER A 269 9.78 19.48 11.30
CA SER A 269 9.30 18.32 12.04
C SER A 269 10.30 17.19 11.84
N THR A 270 11.33 17.19 12.68
CA THR A 270 12.19 16.03 12.89
C THR A 270 11.34 14.88 13.44
N VAL A 271 10.83 14.04 12.54
CA VAL A 271 10.43 12.66 12.89
C VAL A 271 11.66 11.72 12.88
N ALA A 272 12.86 12.30 12.76
CA ALA A 272 14.12 11.68 13.12
C ALA A 272 14.99 12.78 13.75
N HIS A 273 15.06 12.80 15.08
CA HIS A 273 16.06 13.63 15.75
C HIS A 273 17.43 12.99 15.49
N PRO A 274 18.49 13.74 15.13
CA PRO A 274 19.84 13.19 14.94
C PRO A 274 20.40 12.43 16.15
N SER A 275 19.76 12.56 17.32
CA SER A 275 20.08 11.86 18.56
C SER A 275 19.58 10.40 18.62
N GLU A 276 18.81 9.93 17.63
CA GLU A 276 18.36 8.52 17.55
C GLU A 276 19.21 7.67 16.59
N LEU A 277 20.26 8.25 15.99
CA LEU A 277 21.25 7.47 15.26
C LEU A 277 22.12 6.72 16.27
N PRO A 278 22.37 5.40 16.09
CA PRO A 278 23.38 4.71 16.89
C PRO A 278 24.72 5.43 16.73
N PRO A 279 25.53 5.53 17.80
CA PRO A 279 26.81 6.22 17.72
C PRO A 279 27.67 5.60 16.61
N SER A 280 28.36 6.47 15.87
CA SER A 280 29.33 6.09 14.85
C SER A 280 30.33 5.06 15.44
N PRO A 281 30.76 4.03 14.70
CA PRO A 281 31.66 2.98 15.21
C PRO A 281 33.07 3.45 15.64
N HIS A 282 33.32 4.75 15.66
CA HIS A 282 34.63 5.35 15.91
C HIS A 282 34.68 6.15 17.22
N LEU A 283 33.90 5.75 18.23
CA LEU A 283 33.91 6.35 19.57
C LEU A 283 34.44 5.37 20.64
N TRP A 284 35.51 4.67 20.30
CA TRP A 284 36.35 3.94 21.26
C TRP A 284 37.82 4.13 20.85
N ASP A 285 38.37 5.28 21.24
CA ASP A 285 39.74 5.32 21.76
C ASP A 285 39.68 4.92 23.24
#